data_AF-A0A7C5EX33-F1
#
_entry.id   AF-A0A7C5EX33-F1
#
_cell.length_a   1.000
_cell.length_b   1.000
_cell.length_c   1.000
_cell.angle_alpha   90.00
_cell.angle_beta   90.00
_cell.angle_gamma   90.00
#
_symmetry.space_group_name_H-M   'P 1'
#
loop_
_entity.id
_entity.type
_entity.pdbx_description
1 polymer ?
#
loop_
_entity_poly.entity_id
_entity_poly.type
_entity_poly.pdbx_seq_one_letter_code
_entity_poly.pdbx_strand_id
1 'polypeptide(L)'
;MAFSTVAVVGVGLIGGSFALALRKAGFSGRILGVSSPPAVRAALEKGVIDEAKPLEEALAEADLVYLAQTIERIKETLKAADRFLKPGALVTDAGSTKAEIAAAGAECIRRGQFLGGHPMAGKETRGVEQAEADLFAGRTYVLTPLGPQDLESPAAVELVDWIRRIGARPVFLDPIEHDRIVSWTSHLPQLASTALAGVVGKALERSEAVRIAGPGLHDMTRLALSSYEVWRDILATNRQHVLLALETYISELERMRSELEQSDVEQEFAKGAKFAALLRRKLWGDLA
;
A
#
# COMPACT_ATOMS: atom_id res chain seq x y z
N MET A 1 21.46 -8.76 -15.60
CA MET A 1 21.24 -10.16 -15.14
C MET A 1 19.77 -10.29 -14.86
N ALA A 2 19.16 -11.44 -15.16
CA ALA A 2 17.76 -11.69 -14.82
C ALA A 2 17.65 -12.18 -13.37
N PHE A 3 16.60 -11.81 -12.66
CA PHE A 3 16.29 -12.34 -11.33
C PHE A 3 16.14 -13.86 -11.41
N SER A 4 16.94 -14.56 -10.59
CA SER A 4 16.90 -16.02 -10.46
C SER A 4 16.36 -16.44 -9.09
N THR A 5 16.52 -15.59 -8.08
CA THR A 5 16.01 -15.78 -6.73
C THR A 5 15.35 -14.51 -6.22
N VAL A 6 14.10 -14.62 -5.76
CA VAL A 6 13.33 -13.55 -5.12
C VAL A 6 13.11 -13.92 -3.66
N ALA A 7 13.46 -13.04 -2.72
CA ALA A 7 13.10 -13.18 -1.32
C ALA A 7 11.89 -12.30 -0.99
N VAL A 8 10.83 -12.90 -0.46
CA VAL A 8 9.64 -12.20 0.05
C VAL A 8 9.71 -12.16 1.57
N VAL A 9 9.97 -10.98 2.12
CA VAL A 9 10.03 -10.74 3.56
C VAL A 9 8.69 -10.18 4.03
N GLY A 10 7.94 -10.96 4.78
CA GLY A 10 6.53 -10.71 5.10
C GLY A 10 5.60 -11.45 4.14
N VAL A 11 5.42 -12.75 4.37
CA VAL A 11 4.54 -13.61 3.55
C VAL A 11 3.09 -13.54 4.06
N GLY A 12 2.47 -12.37 3.92
CA GLY A 12 1.06 -12.12 4.22
C GLY A 12 0.22 -11.93 2.94
N LEU A 13 -0.83 -11.12 3.02
CA LEU A 13 -1.67 -10.78 1.86
C LEU A 13 -0.83 -10.20 0.71
N ILE A 14 -0.08 -9.12 0.96
CA ILE A 14 0.66 -8.40 -0.09
C ILE A 14 1.85 -9.23 -0.59
N GLY A 15 2.73 -9.69 0.31
CA GLY A 15 3.90 -10.49 -0.09
C GLY A 15 3.53 -11.81 -0.76
N GLY A 16 2.51 -12.51 -0.23
CA GLY A 16 2.03 -13.75 -0.84
C GLY A 16 1.39 -13.50 -2.21
N SER A 17 0.62 -12.42 -2.36
CA SER A 17 0.05 -12.05 -3.67
C SER A 17 1.14 -11.71 -4.67
N PHE A 18 2.22 -11.04 -4.25
CA PHE A 18 3.36 -10.72 -5.12
C PHE A 18 4.04 -12.01 -5.63
N ALA A 19 4.29 -12.96 -4.73
CA ALA A 19 4.86 -14.25 -5.12
C ALA A 19 3.96 -15.04 -6.09
N LEU A 20 2.65 -15.13 -5.79
CA LEU A 20 1.67 -15.77 -6.68
C LEU A 20 1.56 -15.07 -8.03
N ALA A 21 1.59 -13.74 -8.04
CA ALA A 21 1.51 -12.94 -9.26
C ALA A 21 2.76 -13.14 -10.13
N LEU A 22 3.95 -13.17 -9.54
CA LEU A 22 5.20 -13.51 -10.25
C LEU A 22 5.11 -14.90 -10.89
N ARG A 23 4.66 -15.91 -10.14
CA ARG A 23 4.46 -17.27 -10.65
C ARG A 23 3.48 -17.29 -11.82
N LYS A 24 2.32 -16.66 -11.66
CA LYS A 24 1.30 -16.55 -12.72
C LYS A 24 1.86 -15.84 -13.98
N ALA A 25 2.72 -14.84 -13.79
CA ALA A 25 3.39 -14.10 -14.86
C ALA A 25 4.59 -14.84 -15.49
N GLY A 26 4.86 -16.08 -15.08
CA GLY A 26 5.90 -16.93 -15.69
C GLY A 26 7.29 -16.82 -15.05
N PHE A 27 7.41 -16.25 -13.84
CA PHE A 27 8.66 -16.31 -13.09
C PHE A 27 9.00 -17.76 -12.73
N SER A 28 10.11 -18.28 -13.24
CA SER A 28 10.56 -19.66 -13.05
C SER A 28 11.72 -19.81 -12.06
N GLY A 29 12.20 -18.70 -11.48
CA GLY A 29 13.26 -18.71 -10.47
C GLY A 29 12.78 -19.18 -9.10
N ARG A 30 13.65 -19.15 -8.09
CA ARG A 30 13.31 -19.50 -6.70
C ARG A 30 12.61 -18.35 -5.99
N ILE A 31 11.59 -18.65 -5.19
CA ILE A 31 10.92 -17.71 -4.29
C ILE A 31 11.16 -18.18 -2.85
N LEU A 32 11.97 -17.43 -2.12
CA LEU A 32 12.26 -17.64 -0.70
C LEU A 32 11.27 -16.83 0.15
N GLY A 33 10.73 -17.44 1.20
CA GLY A 33 9.85 -16.75 2.15
C GLY A 33 10.48 -16.54 3.51
N VAL A 34 10.37 -15.32 4.04
CA VAL A 34 10.77 -14.96 5.40
C VAL A 34 9.55 -14.42 6.12
N SER A 35 9.03 -15.15 7.10
CA SER A 35 7.86 -14.74 7.89
C SER A 35 7.80 -15.52 9.21
N SER A 36 6.73 -15.34 9.99
CA SER A 36 6.47 -16.15 11.17
C SER A 36 6.31 -17.63 10.82
N PRO A 37 6.63 -18.58 11.73
CA PRO A 37 6.51 -20.01 11.45
C PRO A 37 5.12 -20.44 10.94
N PRO A 38 3.98 -19.95 11.48
CA PRO A 38 2.67 -20.25 10.91
C PRO A 38 2.49 -19.75 9.47
N ALA A 39 2.96 -18.54 9.16
CA ALA A 39 2.79 -17.94 7.85
C ALA A 39 3.62 -18.65 6.77
N VAL A 40 4.89 -19.00 7.05
CA VAL A 40 5.71 -19.73 6.08
C VAL A 40 5.22 -21.16 5.85
N ARG A 41 4.67 -21.84 6.87
CA ARG A 41 4.03 -23.16 6.70
C ARG A 41 2.84 -23.08 5.74
N ALA A 42 1.91 -22.16 6.00
CA ALA A 42 0.75 -21.96 5.14
C ALA A 42 1.16 -21.53 3.71
N ALA A 43 2.21 -20.74 3.57
CA ALA A 43 2.74 -20.32 2.27
C ALA A 43 3.33 -21.50 1.47
N LEU A 44 4.10 -22.39 2.12
CA LEU A 44 4.65 -23.60 1.50
C LEU A 44 3.54 -24.56 1.07
N GLU A 45 2.57 -24.83 1.96
CA GLU A 45 1.43 -25.70 1.67
C GLU A 45 0.61 -25.23 0.46
N LYS A 46 0.54 -23.91 0.25
CA LYS A 46 -0.18 -23.28 -0.87
C LYS A 46 0.69 -23.05 -2.11
N GLY A 47 1.98 -23.42 -2.09
CA GLY A 47 2.91 -23.16 -3.18
C GLY A 47 3.13 -21.67 -3.46
N VAL A 48 2.93 -20.80 -2.46
CA VAL A 48 3.18 -19.35 -2.57
C VAL A 48 4.68 -19.07 -2.59
N ILE A 49 5.45 -19.84 -1.83
CA ILE A 49 6.91 -19.79 -1.77
C ILE A 49 7.46 -21.21 -2.01
N ASP A 50 8.69 -21.32 -2.48
CA ASP A 50 9.34 -22.64 -2.67
C ASP A 50 10.06 -23.11 -1.41
N GLU A 51 10.64 -22.18 -0.67
CA GLU A 51 11.47 -22.48 0.50
C GLU A 51 11.32 -21.39 1.56
N ALA A 52 11.23 -21.79 2.83
CA ALA A 52 11.28 -20.87 3.95
C ALA A 52 12.72 -20.73 4.44
N LYS A 53 13.18 -19.50 4.66
CA LYS A 53 14.56 -19.20 5.09
C LYS A 53 14.58 -18.21 6.26
N PRO A 54 15.62 -18.26 7.12
CA PRO A 54 15.99 -17.11 7.95
C PRO A 54 16.28 -15.88 7.09
N LEU A 55 16.13 -14.68 7.67
CA LEU A 55 16.29 -13.43 6.95
C LEU A 55 17.69 -13.33 6.32
N GLU A 56 18.72 -13.61 7.10
CA GLU A 56 20.13 -13.49 6.70
C GLU A 56 20.46 -14.38 5.50
N GLU A 57 19.99 -15.63 5.51
CA GLU A 57 20.17 -16.58 4.42
C GLU A 57 19.44 -16.12 3.15
N ALA A 58 18.18 -15.68 3.30
CA ALA A 58 17.40 -15.21 2.16
C ALA A 58 18.04 -13.99 1.47
N LEU A 59 18.57 -13.05 2.26
CA LEU A 59 19.25 -11.84 1.75
C LEU A 59 20.57 -12.17 1.03
N ALA A 60 21.27 -13.23 1.46
CA ALA A 60 22.52 -13.66 0.85
C ALA A 60 22.32 -14.35 -0.52
N GLU A 61 21.15 -14.94 -0.76
CA GLU A 61 20.83 -15.66 -2.00
C GLU A 61 20.08 -14.79 -3.04
N ALA A 62 19.24 -13.87 -2.59
CA ALA A 62 18.28 -13.17 -3.44
C ALA A 62 18.89 -12.12 -4.38
N ASP A 63 18.39 -12.09 -5.62
CA ASP A 63 18.62 -11.00 -6.58
C ASP A 63 17.63 -9.84 -6.37
N LEU A 64 16.40 -10.17 -5.94
CA LEU A 64 15.35 -9.23 -5.58
C LEU A 64 14.84 -9.55 -4.17
N VAL A 65 14.84 -8.55 -3.30
CA VAL A 65 14.25 -8.62 -1.95
C VAL A 65 13.00 -7.75 -1.92
N TYR A 66 11.86 -8.35 -1.62
CA TYR A 66 10.55 -7.71 -1.54
C TYR A 66 10.08 -7.61 -0.09
N LEU A 67 10.09 -6.40 0.48
CA LEU A 67 9.71 -6.14 1.86
C LEU A 67 8.22 -5.79 1.97
N ALA A 68 7.41 -6.73 2.47
CA ALA A 68 5.96 -6.62 2.62
C ALA A 68 5.48 -6.70 4.08
N GLN A 69 6.34 -6.26 5.01
CA GLN A 69 6.03 -6.17 6.45
C GLN A 69 5.34 -4.82 6.77
N THR A 70 5.06 -4.55 8.05
CA THR A 70 4.64 -3.21 8.48
C THR A 70 5.77 -2.20 8.28
N ILE A 71 5.44 -0.92 8.14
CA ILE A 71 6.40 0.14 7.80
C ILE A 71 7.55 0.20 8.82
N GLU A 72 7.25 0.06 10.11
CA GLU A 72 8.29 0.03 11.15
C GLU A 72 9.27 -1.15 10.94
N ARG A 73 8.73 -2.36 10.68
CA ARG A 73 9.54 -3.56 10.44
C ARG A 73 10.34 -3.49 9.13
N ILE A 74 9.81 -2.84 8.10
CA ILE A 74 10.56 -2.56 6.86
C ILE A 74 11.80 -1.72 7.19
N LYS A 75 11.65 -0.62 7.93
CA LYS A 75 12.78 0.24 8.33
C LYS A 75 13.81 -0.50 9.19
N GLU A 76 13.37 -1.33 10.13
CA GLU A 76 14.27 -2.17 10.93
C GLU A 76 15.04 -3.17 10.06
N THR A 77 14.36 -3.80 9.10
CA THR A 77 14.98 -4.75 8.18
C THR A 77 16.04 -4.05 7.32
N LEU A 78 15.74 -2.87 6.77
CA LEU A 78 16.68 -2.09 5.98
C LEU A 78 17.96 -1.76 6.74
N LYS A 79 17.85 -1.39 8.03
CA LYS A 79 19.01 -1.11 8.90
C LYS A 79 19.92 -2.32 9.12
N ALA A 80 19.38 -3.54 9.07
CA ALA A 80 20.13 -4.77 9.33
C ALA A 80 20.57 -5.52 8.07
N ALA A 81 19.96 -5.23 6.92
CA ALA A 81 20.04 -6.07 5.72
C ALA A 81 21.40 -6.03 5.00
N ASP A 82 22.05 -4.86 4.93
CA ASP A 82 23.18 -4.64 4.01
C ASP A 82 24.32 -5.65 4.18
N ARG A 83 24.70 -5.95 5.43
CA ARG A 83 25.78 -6.92 5.75
C ARG A 83 25.52 -8.36 5.26
N PHE A 84 24.27 -8.72 4.98
CA PHE A 84 23.90 -10.04 4.47
C PHE A 84 23.57 -10.00 2.97
N LEU A 85 23.25 -8.82 2.44
CA LEU A 85 22.76 -8.64 1.09
C LEU A 85 23.76 -9.14 0.03
N LYS A 86 23.27 -9.96 -0.90
CA LYS A 86 24.01 -10.34 -2.11
C LYS A 86 24.47 -9.07 -2.86
N PRO A 87 25.76 -8.95 -3.24
CA PRO A 87 26.24 -7.80 -4.00
C PRO A 87 25.44 -7.59 -5.29
N GLY A 88 24.96 -6.38 -5.51
CA GLY A 88 24.15 -6.00 -6.67
C GLY A 88 22.66 -6.37 -6.60
N ALA A 89 22.18 -6.94 -5.49
CA ALA A 89 20.75 -7.22 -5.31
C ALA A 89 19.91 -5.92 -5.25
N LEU A 90 18.67 -6.01 -5.71
CA LEU A 90 17.68 -4.96 -5.56
C LEU A 90 16.80 -5.23 -4.34
N VAL A 91 16.64 -4.22 -3.49
CA VAL A 91 15.70 -4.22 -2.37
C VAL A 91 14.56 -3.27 -2.71
N THR A 92 13.32 -3.74 -2.62
CA THR A 92 12.10 -2.94 -2.77
C THR A 92 11.13 -3.26 -1.65
N ASP A 93 10.08 -2.45 -1.51
CA ASP A 93 9.07 -2.61 -0.48
C ASP A 93 7.64 -2.47 -1.00
N ALA A 94 6.69 -2.66 -0.09
CA ALA A 94 5.26 -2.51 -0.33
C ALA A 94 4.55 -1.65 0.72
N GLY A 95 5.29 -0.85 1.50
CA GLY A 95 4.75 -0.01 2.55
C GLY A 95 3.80 1.06 2.01
N SER A 96 2.85 1.51 2.82
CA SER A 96 1.86 2.49 2.39
C SER A 96 2.31 3.96 2.49
N THR A 97 3.45 4.21 3.12
CA THR A 97 4.16 5.50 3.16
C THR A 97 5.59 5.30 2.69
N LYS A 98 6.22 6.33 2.12
CA LYS A 98 7.44 6.17 1.33
C LYS A 98 8.59 7.06 1.76
N ALA A 99 8.35 8.27 2.29
CA ALA A 99 9.42 9.20 2.62
C ALA A 99 10.44 8.60 3.60
N GLU A 100 9.96 8.06 4.73
CA GLU A 100 10.86 7.47 5.74
C GLU A 100 11.50 6.15 5.27
N ILE A 101 10.78 5.35 4.48
CA ILE A 101 11.32 4.08 3.95
C ILE A 101 12.43 4.35 2.93
N ALA A 102 12.21 5.29 2.01
CA ALA A 102 13.19 5.69 1.01
C ALA A 102 14.45 6.27 1.66
N ALA A 103 14.28 7.12 2.69
CA ALA A 103 15.40 7.64 3.47
C ALA A 103 16.21 6.49 4.14
N ALA A 104 15.53 5.55 4.80
CA ALA A 104 16.19 4.40 5.42
C ALA A 104 16.92 3.51 4.40
N GLY A 105 16.30 3.27 3.24
CA GLY A 105 16.93 2.51 2.16
C GLY A 105 18.19 3.18 1.62
N ALA A 106 18.13 4.48 1.38
CA ALA A 106 19.27 5.28 0.92
C ALA A 106 20.39 5.44 1.96
N GLU A 107 20.06 5.40 3.25
CA GLU A 107 21.03 5.44 4.33
C GLU A 107 21.73 4.09 4.51
N CYS A 108 20.98 2.98 4.47
CA CYS A 108 21.48 1.69 4.93
C CYS A 108 21.97 0.76 3.81
N ILE A 109 21.42 0.82 2.59
CA ILE A 109 21.77 -0.10 1.51
C ILE A 109 22.95 0.45 0.70
N ARG A 110 24.05 -0.31 0.67
CA ARG A 110 25.34 0.02 0.04
C ARG A 110 25.84 -1.07 -0.89
N ARG A 111 25.61 -2.34 -0.55
CA ARG A 111 26.04 -3.50 -1.36
C ARG A 111 25.11 -3.81 -2.53
N GLY A 112 23.90 -3.27 -2.49
CA GLY A 112 22.91 -3.38 -3.55
C GLY A 112 22.26 -2.03 -3.83
N GLN A 113 21.04 -2.07 -4.36
CA GLN A 113 20.23 -0.89 -4.60
C GLN A 113 18.94 -0.97 -3.78
N PHE A 114 18.44 0.17 -3.32
CA PHE A 114 17.08 0.30 -2.82
C PHE A 114 16.21 1.06 -3.83
N LEU A 115 15.00 0.57 -4.11
CA LEU A 115 13.97 1.29 -4.86
C LEU A 115 12.62 1.09 -4.19
N GLY A 116 12.07 2.14 -3.60
CA GLY A 116 10.81 2.07 -2.83
C GLY A 116 9.60 1.73 -3.72
N GLY A 117 8.64 1.01 -3.14
CA GLY A 117 7.45 0.55 -3.84
C GLY A 117 6.17 0.64 -3.00
N HIS A 118 5.04 0.87 -3.65
CA HIS A 118 3.72 0.82 -3.05
C HIS A 118 2.69 0.34 -4.08
N PRO A 119 2.26 -0.94 -4.02
CA PRO A 119 1.10 -1.37 -4.78
C PRO A 119 -0.15 -0.69 -4.24
N MET A 120 -0.89 0.05 -5.09
CA MET A 120 -2.18 0.66 -4.73
C MET A 120 -3.29 -0.42 -4.77
N ALA A 121 -3.09 -1.44 -3.95
CA ALA A 121 -3.86 -2.68 -3.93
C ALA A 121 -3.89 -3.19 -2.49
N GLY A 122 -5.05 -3.63 -2.03
CA GLY A 122 -5.20 -4.20 -0.70
C GLY A 122 -6.61 -4.70 -0.47
N LYS A 123 -6.78 -5.38 0.66
CA LYS A 123 -8.05 -5.79 1.23
C LYS A 123 -8.00 -5.52 2.73
N GLU A 124 -9.16 -5.38 3.34
CA GLU A 124 -9.34 -5.30 4.79
C GLU A 124 -8.98 -6.62 5.50
N THR A 125 -8.85 -7.72 4.76
CA THR A 125 -8.45 -9.04 5.25
C THR A 125 -6.93 -9.20 5.35
N ARG A 126 -6.47 -10.19 6.12
CA ARG A 126 -5.05 -10.44 6.38
C ARG A 126 -4.69 -11.91 6.16
N GLY A 127 -3.39 -12.20 6.15
CA GLY A 127 -2.85 -13.56 6.06
C GLY A 127 -2.54 -13.98 4.62
N VAL A 128 -1.63 -14.95 4.50
CA VAL A 128 -1.27 -15.55 3.20
C VAL A 128 -2.44 -16.30 2.57
N GLU A 129 -3.42 -16.69 3.39
CA GLU A 129 -4.60 -17.40 2.94
C GLU A 129 -5.50 -16.57 2.03
N GLN A 130 -5.37 -15.25 2.12
CA GLN A 130 -6.11 -14.27 1.32
C GLN A 130 -5.28 -13.76 0.14
N ALA A 131 -4.08 -14.29 -0.07
CA ALA A 131 -3.21 -13.91 -1.17
C ALA A 131 -3.82 -14.30 -2.52
N GLU A 132 -3.72 -13.41 -3.50
CA GLU A 132 -4.31 -13.57 -4.82
C GLU A 132 -3.32 -13.18 -5.91
N ALA A 133 -3.17 -14.07 -6.91
CA ALA A 133 -2.26 -13.83 -8.03
C ALA A 133 -2.65 -12.59 -8.87
N ASP A 134 -3.93 -12.20 -8.84
CA ASP A 134 -4.47 -11.06 -9.59
C ASP A 134 -4.63 -9.79 -8.74
N LEU A 135 -4.10 -9.76 -7.51
CA LEU A 135 -4.32 -8.65 -6.60
C LEU A 135 -3.88 -7.29 -7.19
N PHE A 136 -2.85 -7.28 -8.04
CA PHE A 136 -2.28 -6.07 -8.64
C PHE A 136 -2.78 -5.81 -10.07
N ALA A 137 -3.52 -6.72 -10.67
CA ALA A 137 -3.94 -6.62 -12.07
C ALA A 137 -4.82 -5.38 -12.29
N GLY A 138 -4.43 -4.55 -13.27
CA GLY A 138 -5.09 -3.29 -13.62
C GLY A 138 -4.89 -2.16 -12.61
N ARG A 139 -4.18 -2.39 -11.49
CA ARG A 139 -3.99 -1.42 -10.42
C ARG A 139 -2.69 -0.65 -10.57
N THR A 140 -2.66 0.57 -10.02
CA THR A 140 -1.44 1.37 -9.96
C THR A 140 -0.43 0.72 -9.02
N TYR A 141 0.84 0.73 -9.41
CA TYR A 141 1.97 0.39 -8.56
C TYR A 141 2.92 1.58 -8.55
N VAL A 142 3.07 2.26 -7.41
CA VAL A 142 3.97 3.40 -7.33
C VAL A 142 5.38 2.91 -7.02
N LEU A 143 6.36 3.41 -7.76
CA LEU A 143 7.79 3.30 -7.45
C LEU A 143 8.31 4.68 -7.08
N THR A 144 9.19 4.75 -6.08
CA THR A 144 9.66 6.02 -5.53
C THR A 144 11.18 6.17 -5.63
N PRO A 145 11.73 6.48 -6.83
CA PRO A 145 13.15 6.78 -6.97
C PRO A 145 13.52 8.09 -6.26
N LEU A 146 14.75 8.19 -5.76
CA LEU A 146 15.31 9.45 -5.24
C LEU A 146 15.93 10.32 -6.35
N GLY A 147 16.29 9.69 -7.47
CA GLY A 147 16.63 10.38 -8.70
C GLY A 147 16.41 9.51 -9.94
N PRO A 148 16.38 10.10 -11.16
CA PRO A 148 16.16 9.36 -12.39
C PRO A 148 17.07 8.14 -12.58
N GLN A 149 18.33 8.26 -12.13
CA GLN A 149 19.33 7.20 -12.20
C GLN A 149 18.94 5.92 -11.45
N ASP A 150 18.06 6.00 -10.44
CA ASP A 150 17.60 4.82 -9.71
C ASP A 150 16.73 3.90 -10.59
N LEU A 151 16.19 4.42 -11.69
CA LEU A 151 15.40 3.65 -12.66
C LEU A 151 16.23 3.07 -13.81
N GLU A 152 17.49 3.46 -13.93
CA GLU A 152 18.35 3.10 -15.06
C GLU A 152 19.15 1.81 -14.82
N SER A 153 19.20 1.33 -13.57
CA SER A 153 19.92 0.10 -13.25
C SER A 153 19.26 -1.13 -13.91
N PRO A 154 20.02 -2.15 -14.31
CA PRO A 154 19.45 -3.37 -14.88
C PRO A 154 18.39 -4.03 -13.99
N ALA A 155 18.59 -4.01 -12.67
CA ALA A 155 17.66 -4.61 -11.73
C ALA A 155 16.38 -3.77 -11.58
N ALA A 156 16.48 -2.44 -11.58
CA ALA A 156 15.31 -1.56 -11.53
C ALA A 156 14.46 -1.69 -12.81
N VAL A 157 15.09 -1.71 -13.98
CA VAL A 157 14.42 -1.95 -15.27
C VAL A 157 13.68 -3.29 -15.24
N GLU A 158 14.35 -4.35 -14.77
CA GLU A 158 13.73 -5.66 -14.66
C GLU A 158 12.55 -5.69 -13.67
N LEU A 159 12.65 -5.02 -12.52
CA LEU A 159 11.54 -4.91 -11.56
C LEU A 159 10.33 -4.21 -12.19
N VAL A 160 10.55 -3.10 -12.91
CA VAL A 160 9.48 -2.38 -13.61
C VAL A 160 8.79 -3.30 -14.64
N ASP A 161 9.56 -4.11 -15.36
CA ASP A 161 9.01 -5.07 -16.31
C ASP A 161 8.22 -6.18 -15.61
N TRP A 162 8.68 -6.71 -14.48
CA TRP A 162 7.89 -7.65 -13.68
C TRP A 162 6.60 -7.04 -13.16
N ILE A 163 6.63 -5.78 -12.68
CA ILE A 163 5.42 -5.05 -12.25
C ILE A 163 4.41 -4.94 -13.40
N ARG A 164 4.86 -4.71 -14.64
CA ARG A 164 3.96 -4.74 -15.81
C ARG A 164 3.44 -6.13 -16.11
N ARG A 165 4.29 -7.16 -16.03
CA ARG A 165 3.92 -8.57 -16.33
C ARG A 165 2.90 -9.14 -15.35
N ILE A 166 2.95 -8.74 -14.07
CA ILE A 166 1.91 -9.08 -13.08
C ILE A 166 0.61 -8.29 -13.29
N GLY A 167 0.52 -7.49 -14.36
CA GLY A 167 -0.67 -6.75 -14.77
C GLY A 167 -0.84 -5.38 -14.11
N ALA A 168 0.14 -4.91 -13.32
CA ALA A 168 0.07 -3.62 -12.66
C ALA A 168 0.55 -2.47 -13.57
N ARG A 169 0.17 -1.24 -13.22
CA ARG A 169 0.51 -0.02 -13.94
C ARG A 169 1.57 0.77 -13.15
N PRO A 170 2.86 0.70 -13.52
CA PRO A 170 3.89 1.43 -12.80
C PRO A 170 3.71 2.94 -12.95
N VAL A 171 3.81 3.67 -11.83
CA VAL A 171 3.84 5.12 -11.76
C VAL A 171 5.05 5.52 -10.92
N PHE A 172 5.74 6.60 -11.29
CA PHE A 172 6.96 7.05 -10.62
C PHE A 172 6.70 8.38 -9.92
N LEU A 173 7.00 8.46 -8.63
CA LEU A 173 6.82 9.66 -7.82
C LEU A 173 8.01 9.86 -6.89
N ASP A 174 8.33 11.11 -6.57
CA ASP A 174 9.17 11.40 -5.41
C ASP A 174 8.52 10.84 -4.12
N PRO A 175 9.28 10.28 -3.16
CA PRO A 175 8.71 9.72 -1.93
C PRO A 175 7.86 10.69 -1.09
N ILE A 176 8.23 11.97 -1.03
CA ILE A 176 7.50 13.00 -0.29
C ILE A 176 6.21 13.33 -1.03
N GLU A 177 6.27 13.48 -2.35
CA GLU A 177 5.10 13.72 -3.20
C GLU A 177 4.12 12.55 -3.16
N HIS A 178 4.61 11.31 -3.14
CA HIS A 178 3.79 10.14 -2.89
C HIS A 178 3.01 10.28 -1.57
N ASP A 179 3.70 10.55 -0.47
CA ASP A 179 3.10 10.66 0.86
C ASP A 179 2.09 11.80 0.94
N ARG A 180 2.37 12.92 0.27
CA ARG A 180 1.41 14.02 0.10
C ARG A 180 0.17 13.57 -0.65
N ILE A 181 0.30 12.83 -1.75
CA ILE A 181 -0.86 12.37 -2.55
C ILE A 181 -1.69 11.35 -1.76
N VAL A 182 -1.07 10.34 -1.15
CA VAL A 182 -1.82 9.29 -0.43
C VAL A 182 -2.49 9.80 0.84
N SER A 183 -2.04 10.92 1.42
CA SER A 183 -2.76 11.55 2.52
C SER A 183 -4.17 11.97 2.11
N TRP A 184 -4.35 12.45 0.88
CA TRP A 184 -5.65 12.85 0.33
C TRP A 184 -6.44 11.68 -0.23
N THR A 185 -5.77 10.77 -0.95
CA THR A 185 -6.48 9.72 -1.71
C THR A 185 -6.73 8.45 -0.89
N SER A 186 -6.13 8.31 0.29
CA SER A 186 -6.22 7.10 1.12
C SER A 186 -6.41 7.42 2.61
N HIS A 187 -5.52 8.22 3.21
CA HIS A 187 -5.50 8.38 4.66
C HIS A 187 -6.66 9.23 5.18
N LEU A 188 -6.96 10.35 4.50
CA LEU A 188 -8.11 11.18 4.83
C LEU A 188 -9.44 10.41 4.67
N PRO A 189 -9.71 9.70 3.54
CA PRO A 189 -10.89 8.84 3.42
C PRO A 189 -11.05 7.83 4.56
N GLN A 190 -9.96 7.20 5.00
CA GLN A 190 -10.00 6.30 6.16
C GLN A 190 -10.43 7.03 7.43
N LEU A 191 -9.79 8.15 7.77
CA LEU A 191 -10.11 8.90 9.00
C LEU A 191 -11.53 9.44 8.97
N ALA A 192 -11.99 9.94 7.81
CA ALA A 192 -13.36 10.39 7.61
C ALA A 192 -14.37 9.26 7.82
N SER A 193 -14.10 8.06 7.27
CA SER A 193 -14.93 6.87 7.46
C SER A 193 -14.99 6.43 8.93
N THR A 194 -13.84 6.37 9.61
CA THR A 194 -13.76 6.05 11.04
C THR A 194 -14.50 7.07 11.91
N ALA A 195 -14.36 8.37 11.62
CA ALA A 195 -15.06 9.43 12.33
C ALA A 195 -16.58 9.36 12.12
N LEU A 196 -17.02 9.16 10.87
CA LEU A 196 -18.44 9.01 10.53
C LEU A 196 -19.06 7.82 11.27
N ALA A 197 -18.41 6.65 11.24
CA ALA A 197 -18.86 5.46 11.95
C ALA A 197 -18.98 5.72 13.46
N GLY A 198 -17.99 6.40 14.04
CA GLY A 198 -17.99 6.76 15.46
C GLY A 198 -19.12 7.72 15.86
N VAL A 199 -19.44 8.71 15.02
CA VAL A 199 -20.55 9.65 15.26
C VAL A 199 -21.89 8.95 15.14
N VAL A 200 -22.10 8.18 14.07
CA VAL A 200 -23.36 7.47 13.82
C VAL A 200 -23.59 6.39 14.89
N GLY A 201 -22.56 5.63 15.26
CA GLY A 201 -22.63 4.61 16.31
C GLY A 201 -23.12 5.20 17.64
N LYS A 202 -22.55 6.34 18.07
CA LYS A 202 -22.99 7.03 19.29
C LYS A 202 -24.46 7.44 19.25
N ALA A 203 -24.99 7.81 18.08
CA ALA A 203 -26.37 8.26 17.94
C ALA A 203 -27.36 7.09 17.81
N LEU A 204 -27.01 6.02 17.09
CA LEU A 204 -27.98 5.04 16.59
C LEU A 204 -27.71 3.58 16.97
N GLU A 205 -26.52 3.22 17.49
CA GLU A 205 -26.13 1.80 17.68
C GLU A 205 -27.10 1.01 18.56
N ARG A 206 -27.72 1.66 19.55
CA ARG A 206 -28.68 1.03 20.48
C ARG A 206 -30.15 1.20 20.06
N SER A 207 -30.39 1.73 18.86
CA SER A 207 -31.71 2.04 18.35
C SER A 207 -32.10 1.10 17.22
N GLU A 208 -33.37 0.69 17.18
CA GLU A 208 -33.95 0.01 16.01
C GLU A 208 -33.86 0.88 14.73
N ALA A 209 -33.63 2.19 14.89
CA ALA A 209 -33.36 3.11 13.78
C ALA A 209 -32.09 2.75 12.99
N VAL A 210 -31.19 1.90 13.48
CA VAL A 210 -30.08 1.41 12.64
C VAL A 210 -30.59 0.66 11.40
N ARG A 211 -31.80 0.08 11.46
CA ARG A 211 -32.43 -0.65 10.34
C ARG A 211 -32.81 0.23 9.15
N ILE A 212 -32.91 1.55 9.33
CA ILE A 212 -33.17 2.48 8.23
C ILE A 212 -31.91 2.93 7.49
N ALA A 213 -30.72 2.45 7.92
CA ALA A 213 -29.47 2.75 7.25
C ALA A 213 -29.49 2.33 5.76
N GLY A 214 -29.26 3.30 4.88
CA GLY A 214 -29.18 3.08 3.44
C GLY A 214 -27.79 2.64 2.96
N PRO A 215 -27.66 2.32 1.66
CA PRO A 215 -26.40 1.86 1.05
C PRO A 215 -25.27 2.91 1.14
N GLY A 216 -25.59 4.21 1.15
CA GLY A 216 -24.57 5.25 1.30
C GLY A 216 -23.80 5.17 2.62
N LEU A 217 -24.49 4.92 3.74
CA LEU A 217 -23.82 4.76 5.04
C LEU A 217 -22.96 3.49 5.05
N HIS A 218 -23.50 2.39 4.50
CA HIS A 218 -22.77 1.13 4.37
C HIS A 218 -21.44 1.33 3.62
N ASP A 219 -21.47 1.99 2.46
CA ASP A 219 -20.29 2.20 1.64
C ASP A 219 -19.29 3.16 2.29
N MET A 220 -19.78 4.25 2.90
CA MET A 220 -18.92 5.22 3.57
C MET A 220 -18.28 4.69 4.85
N THR A 221 -18.84 3.66 5.49
CA THR A 221 -18.30 3.08 6.74
C THR A 221 -17.51 1.79 6.52
N ARG A 222 -17.46 1.26 5.30
CA ARG A 222 -16.68 0.06 4.96
C ARG A 222 -15.20 0.18 5.38
N LEU A 223 -14.58 1.35 5.17
CA LEU A 223 -13.17 1.56 5.53
C LEU A 223 -12.95 1.56 7.05
N ALA A 224 -13.96 1.93 7.85
CA ALA A 224 -13.87 1.92 9.31
C ALA A 224 -13.65 0.52 9.92
N LEU A 225 -13.89 -0.55 9.14
CA LEU A 225 -13.56 -1.93 9.52
C LEU A 225 -12.05 -2.25 9.45
N SER A 226 -11.25 -1.34 8.88
CA SER A 226 -9.80 -1.49 8.84
C SER A 226 -9.21 -1.52 10.24
N SER A 227 -8.31 -2.46 10.46
CA SER A 227 -7.59 -2.65 11.71
C SER A 227 -6.64 -1.49 12.06
N TYR A 228 -6.63 -1.05 13.31
CA TYR A 228 -5.73 0.02 13.76
C TYR A 228 -4.25 -0.36 13.66
N GLU A 229 -3.85 -1.62 13.81
CA GLU A 229 -2.41 -1.98 13.78
C GLU A 229 -1.75 -1.67 12.43
N VAL A 230 -2.51 -1.77 11.32
CA VAL A 230 -2.02 -1.36 9.99
C VAL A 230 -1.92 0.17 9.91
N TRP A 231 -2.97 0.86 10.36
CA TRP A 231 -3.06 2.31 10.27
C TRP A 231 -2.16 3.07 11.24
N ARG A 232 -1.76 2.45 12.35
CA ARG A 232 -0.87 3.03 13.35
C ARG A 232 0.42 3.55 12.70
N ASP A 233 1.10 2.69 11.93
CA ASP A 233 2.37 3.06 11.31
C ASP A 233 2.16 4.06 10.15
N ILE A 234 1.06 3.92 9.40
CA ILE A 234 0.69 4.83 8.30
C ILE A 234 0.51 6.26 8.83
N LEU A 235 -0.29 6.41 9.90
CA LEU A 235 -0.57 7.70 10.51
C LEU A 235 0.68 8.29 11.18
N ALA A 236 1.52 7.44 11.81
CA ALA A 236 2.75 7.90 12.44
C ALA A 236 3.76 8.45 11.42
N THR A 237 3.96 7.73 10.31
CA THR A 237 5.00 8.04 9.31
C THR A 237 4.57 9.06 8.25
N ASN A 238 3.28 9.41 8.18
CA ASN A 238 2.78 10.47 7.31
C ASN A 238 1.98 11.56 8.09
N ARG A 239 2.29 11.72 9.38
CA ARG A 239 1.50 12.54 10.31
C ARG A 239 1.26 13.97 9.83
N GLN A 240 2.29 14.63 9.29
CA GLN A 240 2.18 16.03 8.88
C GLN A 240 1.20 16.23 7.72
N HIS A 241 1.32 15.44 6.64
CA HIS A 241 0.38 15.53 5.52
C HIS A 241 -1.03 15.08 5.89
N VAL A 242 -1.16 14.11 6.80
CA VAL A 242 -2.47 13.65 7.29
C VAL A 242 -3.15 14.72 8.12
N LEU A 243 -2.43 15.41 9.03
CA LEU A 243 -2.98 16.50 9.82
C LEU A 243 -3.48 17.64 8.92
N LEU A 244 -2.67 18.06 7.93
CA LEU A 244 -3.07 19.08 6.97
C LEU A 244 -4.35 18.68 6.20
N ALA A 245 -4.41 17.43 5.74
CA ALA A 245 -5.57 16.92 5.02
C ALA A 245 -6.83 16.88 5.90
N LEU A 246 -6.67 16.48 7.16
CA LEU A 246 -7.75 16.45 8.14
C LEU A 246 -8.23 17.84 8.52
N GLU A 247 -7.33 18.79 8.77
CA GLU A 247 -7.67 20.19 9.05
C GLU A 247 -8.46 20.82 7.89
N THR A 248 -8.01 20.59 6.65
CA THR A 248 -8.72 21.06 5.46
C THR A 248 -10.13 20.46 5.37
N TYR A 249 -10.28 19.17 5.65
CA TYR A 249 -11.58 18.51 5.65
C TYR A 249 -12.50 19.05 6.75
N ILE A 250 -11.97 19.33 7.94
CA ILE A 250 -12.73 19.97 9.03
C ILE A 250 -13.24 21.34 8.58
N SER A 251 -12.39 22.18 7.98
CA SER A 251 -12.80 23.49 7.47
C SER A 251 -13.89 23.39 6.39
N GLU A 252 -13.83 22.39 5.51
CA GLU A 252 -14.90 22.14 4.54
C GLU A 252 -16.23 21.75 5.21
N LEU A 253 -16.20 20.91 6.25
CA LEU A 253 -17.40 20.56 7.01
C LEU A 253 -18.00 21.76 7.77
N GLU A 254 -17.14 22.63 8.34
CA GLU A 254 -17.58 23.87 8.99
C GLU A 254 -18.24 24.82 7.99
N ARG A 255 -17.67 24.94 6.79
CA ARG A 255 -18.25 25.75 5.72
C ARG A 255 -19.59 25.22 5.24
N MET A 256 -19.70 23.90 4.99
CA MET A 256 -20.97 23.26 4.66
C MET A 256 -22.03 23.47 5.75
N ARG A 257 -21.63 23.45 7.03
CA ARG A 257 -22.54 23.75 8.13
C ARG A 257 -23.05 25.19 8.05
N SER A 258 -22.17 26.17 7.88
CA SER A 258 -22.57 27.58 7.77
C SER A 258 -23.49 27.85 6.59
N GLU A 259 -23.22 27.23 5.44
CA GLU A 259 -24.06 27.37 4.24
C GLU A 259 -25.41 26.66 4.40
N LEU A 260 -25.47 25.53 5.13
CA LEU A 260 -26.73 24.87 5.47
C LEU A 260 -27.60 25.75 6.38
N GLU A 261 -27.01 26.47 7.34
CA GLU A 261 -27.71 27.45 8.19
C GLU A 261 -28.29 28.61 7.35
N GLN A 262 -27.71 28.90 6.17
CA GLN A 262 -28.13 29.94 5.23
C GLN A 262 -28.97 29.43 4.05
N SER A 263 -29.22 28.11 3.97
CA SER A 263 -29.89 27.45 2.83
C SER A 263 -29.18 27.60 1.47
N ASP A 264 -27.85 27.71 1.44
CA ASP A 264 -27.02 27.91 0.22
C ASP A 264 -25.97 26.79 0.01
N VAL A 265 -26.34 25.52 0.26
CA VAL A 265 -25.39 24.39 0.15
C VAL A 265 -25.23 23.86 -1.29
N GLU A 266 -26.01 24.37 -2.24
CA GLU A 266 -26.04 23.86 -3.63
C GLU A 266 -24.67 23.89 -4.29
N GLN A 267 -23.91 24.95 -4.06
CA GLN A 267 -22.57 25.13 -4.63
C GLN A 267 -21.60 24.03 -4.17
N GLU A 268 -21.76 23.51 -2.95
CA GLU A 268 -20.92 22.45 -2.40
C GLU A 268 -21.20 21.10 -3.00
N PHE A 269 -22.47 20.80 -3.17
CA PHE A 269 -22.90 19.61 -3.87
C PHE A 269 -22.39 19.64 -5.31
N ALA A 270 -22.42 20.79 -5.99
CA ALA A 270 -21.87 20.94 -7.34
C ALA A 270 -20.35 20.72 -7.38
N LYS A 271 -19.58 21.28 -6.43
CA LYS A 271 -18.12 21.07 -6.33
C LYS A 271 -17.79 19.59 -6.10
N GLY A 272 -18.45 18.95 -5.14
CA GLY A 272 -18.29 17.53 -4.84
C GLY A 272 -18.64 16.64 -6.04
N ALA A 273 -19.78 16.91 -6.69
CA ALA A 273 -20.23 16.18 -7.88
C ALA A 273 -19.23 16.29 -9.04
N LYS A 274 -18.68 17.48 -9.28
CA LYS A 274 -17.69 17.71 -10.34
C LYS A 274 -16.44 16.85 -10.15
N PHE A 275 -15.88 16.81 -8.94
CA PHE A 275 -14.71 15.97 -8.66
C PHE A 275 -15.05 14.47 -8.72
N ALA A 276 -16.20 14.08 -8.17
CA ALA A 276 -16.63 12.69 -8.16
C ALA A 276 -16.88 12.15 -9.59
N ALA A 277 -17.40 12.98 -10.51
CA ALA A 277 -17.54 12.64 -11.92
C ALA A 277 -16.18 12.53 -12.63
N LEU A 278 -15.25 13.44 -12.34
CA LEU A 278 -13.88 13.38 -12.85
C LEU A 278 -13.18 12.08 -12.43
N LEU A 279 -13.27 11.72 -11.16
CA LEU A 279 -12.66 10.52 -10.59
C LEU A 279 -13.16 9.26 -11.29
N ARG A 280 -14.48 9.13 -11.45
CA ARG A 280 -15.10 7.98 -12.10
C ARG A 280 -14.68 7.82 -13.55
N ARG A 281 -14.72 8.91 -14.31
CA ARG A 281 -14.27 8.93 -15.71
C ARG A 281 -12.79 8.55 -15.84
N LYS A 282 -11.93 9.04 -14.93
CA LYS A 282 -10.47 8.84 -15.02
C LYS A 282 -10.00 7.46 -14.55
N LEU A 283 -10.62 6.91 -13.50
CA LEU A 283 -10.13 5.68 -12.88
C LEU A 283 -10.95 4.43 -13.21
N TRP A 284 -12.26 4.56 -13.38
CA TRP A 284 -13.16 3.42 -13.59
C TRP A 284 -13.77 3.34 -14.99
N GLY A 285 -13.60 4.39 -15.80
CA GLY A 285 -14.08 4.40 -17.18
C GLY A 285 -15.60 4.52 -17.28
N ASP A 286 -16.28 4.83 -16.17
CA ASP A 286 -17.71 5.14 -16.18
C ASP A 286 -17.94 6.36 -17.07
N LEU A 287 -18.70 6.18 -18.15
CA LEU A 287 -19.26 7.29 -18.90
C LEU A 287 -20.40 7.85 -18.05
N ALA A 288 -20.20 9.06 -17.51
CA ALA A 288 -21.24 9.82 -16.83
C ALA A 288 -22.42 10.11 -17.77
#